data_AF-A0A914V8U4-F1
#
_entry.id   AF-A0A914V8U4-F1
#
_cell.length_a   1.000
_cell.length_b   1.000
_cell.length_c   1.000
_cell.angle_alpha   90.00
_cell.angle_beta   90.00
_cell.angle_gamma   90.00
#
_symmetry.space_group_name_H-M   'P 1'
#
loop_
_entity.id
_entity.type
_entity.pdbx_description
1 polymer ?
#
loop_
_entity_poly.entity_id
_entity_poly.type
_entity_poly.pdbx_seq_one_letter_code
_entity_poly.pdbx_strand_id
1 'polypeptide(L)'
;MYEPKGHYAPHYDHLFAHSDPEQRDWWMKHFGNRIATFLLILEKAERGGATVFPLLGRNGVTVQPNIGDALFWFNADATDERERSSLHGACPITAGRKVAATIWVRTIGQELLLPCPTGDSRSYLFEQTFL
;
A
#
# COMPACT_ATOMS: atom_id res chain seq x y z
N MET A 1 -3.27 12.36 -9.77
CA MET A 1 -4.47 13.24 -9.84
C MET A 1 -5.55 12.49 -10.58
N TYR A 2 -6.79 12.59 -10.13
CA TYR A 2 -7.95 11.97 -10.76
C TYR A 2 -9.01 13.04 -11.02
N GLU A 3 -9.46 13.10 -12.27
CA GLU A 3 -10.57 13.93 -12.74
C GLU A 3 -11.91 13.18 -12.61
N PRO A 4 -13.07 13.82 -12.89
CA PRO A 4 -14.34 13.11 -12.98
C PRO A 4 -14.26 11.85 -13.86
N LYS A 5 -14.87 10.76 -13.38
CA LYS A 5 -14.79 9.36 -13.90
C LYS A 5 -13.44 8.66 -13.72
N GLY A 6 -12.41 9.38 -13.29
CA GLY A 6 -11.12 8.81 -12.90
C GLY A 6 -11.31 7.84 -11.73
N HIS A 7 -10.65 6.69 -11.83
CA HIS A 7 -10.65 5.63 -10.84
C HIS A 7 -9.35 4.83 -10.94
N TYR A 8 -9.11 3.97 -9.96
CA TYR A 8 -8.06 2.96 -10.06
C TYR A 8 -8.64 1.62 -9.61
N ALA A 9 -8.65 0.65 -10.52
CA ALA A 9 -9.07 -0.71 -10.23
C ALA A 9 -8.30 -1.30 -9.04
N PRO A 10 -8.94 -2.16 -8.23
CA PRO A 10 -8.27 -2.82 -7.12
C PRO A 10 -6.99 -3.54 -7.54
N HIS A 11 -5.90 -3.30 -6.83
CA HIS A 11 -4.58 -3.85 -7.08
C HIS A 11 -3.79 -4.02 -5.78
N TYR A 12 -2.63 -4.68 -5.88
CA TYR A 12 -1.64 -4.74 -4.83
C TYR A 12 -0.48 -3.83 -5.20
N ASP A 13 0.06 -3.14 -4.20
CA ASP A 13 1.31 -2.38 -4.38
C ASP A 13 2.54 -3.27 -4.23
N HIS A 14 2.43 -4.40 -3.51
CA HIS A 14 3.49 -5.42 -3.51
C HIS A 14 3.63 -6.01 -4.91
N LEU A 15 4.87 -6.04 -5.40
CA LEU A 15 5.16 -6.43 -6.78
C LEU A 15 5.42 -7.93 -6.84
N PHE A 16 4.96 -8.57 -7.91
CA PHE A 16 5.44 -9.91 -8.23
C PHE A 16 6.92 -9.84 -8.63
N ALA A 17 7.78 -10.48 -7.84
CA ALA A 17 9.18 -10.60 -8.18
C ALA A 17 9.36 -11.70 -9.24
N HIS A 18 10.15 -11.41 -10.28
CA HIS A 18 10.62 -12.46 -11.19
C HIS A 18 11.38 -13.53 -10.39
N SER A 19 11.12 -14.79 -10.74
CA SER A 19 11.82 -15.94 -10.16
C SER A 19 13.32 -15.87 -10.46
N ASP A 20 13.68 -15.39 -11.64
CA ASP A 20 15.04 -15.01 -12.01
C ASP A 20 15.40 -13.62 -11.45
N PRO A 21 16.36 -13.51 -10.51
CA PRO A 21 16.79 -12.24 -9.95
C PRO A 21 17.36 -11.26 -10.98
N GLU A 22 17.94 -11.76 -12.08
CA GLU A 22 18.54 -10.90 -13.11
C GLU A 22 17.50 -10.14 -13.92
N GLN A 23 16.28 -10.67 -14.01
CA GLN A 23 15.16 -10.03 -14.72
C GLN A 23 14.42 -8.99 -13.88
N ARG A 24 14.76 -8.86 -12.59
CA ARG A 24 14.17 -7.84 -11.72
C ARG A 24 14.65 -6.45 -12.15
N ASP A 25 13.76 -5.47 -12.05
CA ASP A 25 14.11 -4.07 -12.31
C ASP A 25 15.16 -3.54 -11.31
N TRP A 26 15.78 -2.41 -11.65
CA TRP A 26 16.82 -1.79 -10.83
C TRP A 26 16.35 -1.50 -9.40
N TRP A 27 15.11 -1.02 -9.22
CA TRP A 27 14.60 -0.70 -7.90
C TRP A 27 14.43 -1.94 -7.02
N MET A 28 13.90 -3.02 -7.60
CA MET A 28 13.74 -4.28 -6.88
C MET A 28 15.08 -4.87 -6.44
N LYS A 29 16.12 -4.76 -7.29
CA LYS A 29 17.47 -5.24 -6.97
C LYS A 29 18.14 -4.44 -5.85
N HIS A 30 17.99 -3.12 -5.86
CA HIS A 30 18.71 -2.24 -4.95
C HIS A 30 17.95 -1.91 -3.66
N PHE A 31 16.62 -1.97 -3.67
CA PHE A 31 15.80 -1.56 -2.53
C PHE A 31 14.77 -2.61 -2.08
N GLY A 32 14.65 -3.73 -2.81
CA GLY A 32 13.65 -4.75 -2.53
C GLY A 32 12.24 -4.33 -2.93
N ASN A 33 11.25 -5.06 -2.41
CA ASN A 33 9.85 -4.87 -2.76
C ASN A 33 9.24 -3.66 -2.02
N ARG A 34 8.00 -3.32 -2.35
CA ARG A 34 7.23 -2.27 -1.68
C ARG A 34 6.51 -2.90 -0.49
N ILE A 35 6.98 -2.65 0.73
CA ILE A 35 6.47 -3.29 1.96
C ILE A 35 5.33 -2.51 2.62
N ALA A 36 5.21 -1.21 2.33
CA ALA A 36 4.13 -0.37 2.83
C ALA A 36 3.83 0.78 1.88
N THR A 37 2.62 1.31 1.99
CA THR A 37 2.17 2.47 1.23
C THR A 37 1.70 3.56 2.19
N PHE A 38 2.18 4.77 1.94
CA PHE A 38 1.69 6.00 2.59
C PHE A 38 1.02 6.87 1.53
N LEU A 39 -0.29 7.04 1.65
CA LEU A 39 -1.13 7.81 0.73
C LEU A 39 -1.59 9.10 1.39
N LEU A 40 -1.03 10.22 0.98
CA LEU A 40 -1.40 11.56 1.46
C LEU A 40 -2.44 12.19 0.55
N ILE A 41 -3.52 12.71 1.12
CA ILE A 41 -4.57 13.40 0.37
C ILE A 41 -4.28 14.91 0.33
N LEU A 42 -3.98 15.40 -0.87
CA LEU A 42 -3.69 16.80 -1.14
C LEU A 42 -4.95 17.57 -1.55
N GLU A 43 -5.92 16.88 -2.14
CA GLU A 43 -7.23 17.43 -2.49
C GLU A 43 -8.29 16.32 -2.47
N LYS A 44 -9.47 16.64 -1.94
CA LYS A 44 -10.60 15.73 -1.81
C LYS A 44 -11.62 16.00 -2.91
N ALA A 45 -12.10 14.94 -3.57
CA ALA A 45 -13.23 15.03 -4.49
C ALA A 45 -14.53 15.40 -3.75
N GLU A 46 -15.42 16.15 -4.41
CA GLU A 46 -16.72 16.50 -3.85
C GLU A 46 -17.63 15.27 -3.70
N ARG A 47 -17.58 14.34 -4.68
CA ARG A 47 -18.29 13.05 -4.63
C ARG A 47 -17.47 11.92 -5.23
N GLY A 48 -17.47 10.77 -4.56
CA GLY A 48 -16.68 9.60 -4.93
C GLY A 48 -15.22 9.71 -4.47
N GLY A 49 -14.32 9.00 -5.14
CA GLY A 49 -12.88 9.08 -4.86
C GLY A 49 -12.43 8.44 -3.55
N ALA A 50 -13.29 7.69 -2.84
CA ALA A 50 -12.89 6.89 -1.68
C ALA A 50 -11.76 5.90 -2.03
N THR A 51 -10.94 5.55 -1.05
CA THR A 51 -10.01 4.42 -1.14
C THR A 51 -10.69 3.20 -0.55
N VAL A 52 -10.75 2.10 -1.30
CA VAL A 52 -11.42 0.85 -0.88
C VAL A 52 -10.42 -0.25 -0.65
N PHE A 53 -10.67 -1.09 0.35
CA PHE A 53 -9.94 -2.31 0.69
C PHE A 53 -10.92 -3.49 0.71
N PRO A 54 -11.17 -4.16 -0.43
CA PRO A 54 -12.25 -5.15 -0.53
C PRO A 54 -12.05 -6.40 0.33
N LEU A 55 -10.80 -6.72 0.67
CA LEU A 55 -10.43 -7.92 1.43
C LEU A 55 -10.08 -7.64 2.90
N LEU A 56 -10.18 -6.37 3.33
CA LEU A 56 -9.91 -5.98 4.71
C LEU A 56 -11.17 -6.19 5.58
N GLY A 57 -11.08 -7.02 6.62
CA GLY A 57 -12.22 -7.41 7.44
C GLY A 57 -13.23 -8.30 6.70
N ARG A 58 -14.40 -8.56 7.31
CA ARG A 58 -15.41 -9.47 6.74
C ARG A 58 -16.16 -8.90 5.53
N ASN A 59 -16.33 -7.58 5.47
CA ASN A 59 -17.17 -6.90 4.49
C ASN A 59 -16.39 -5.89 3.62
N GLY A 60 -15.06 -5.90 3.69
CA GLY A 60 -14.24 -4.83 3.13
C GLY A 60 -14.32 -3.54 3.95
N VAL A 61 -13.39 -2.63 3.68
CA VAL A 61 -13.35 -1.29 4.28
C VAL A 61 -13.33 -0.24 3.17
N THR A 62 -14.09 0.84 3.35
CA THR A 62 -14.06 2.01 2.47
C THR A 62 -13.70 3.24 3.30
N VAL A 63 -12.63 3.93 2.89
CA VAL A 63 -12.15 5.14 3.56
C VAL A 63 -12.41 6.32 2.63
N GLN A 64 -13.19 7.29 3.11
CA GLN A 64 -13.38 8.57 2.43
C GLN A 64 -12.52 9.63 3.13
N PRO A 65 -11.28 9.87 2.68
CA PRO A 65 -10.39 10.79 3.37
C PRO A 65 -10.73 12.27 3.09
N ASN A 66 -10.26 13.14 3.98
CA ASN A 66 -10.25 14.59 3.86
C ASN A 66 -8.90 15.12 3.38
N ILE A 67 -8.85 16.41 3.05
CA ILE A 67 -7.60 17.10 2.71
C ILE A 67 -6.68 17.07 3.94
N GLY A 68 -5.43 16.65 3.76
CA GLY A 68 -4.44 16.51 4.82
C GLY A 68 -4.43 15.13 5.49
N ASP A 69 -5.46 14.30 5.29
CA ASP A 69 -5.45 12.93 5.83
C ASP A 69 -4.39 12.08 5.13
N ALA A 70 -3.80 11.18 5.90
CA ALA A 70 -2.91 10.15 5.40
C ALA A 70 -3.47 8.76 5.70
N LEU A 71 -3.42 7.88 4.71
CA LEU A 71 -3.66 6.45 4.89
C LEU A 71 -2.32 5.74 4.87
N PHE A 72 -2.13 4.82 5.79
CA PHE A 72 -0.94 3.99 5.86
C PHE A 72 -1.33 2.53 6.02
N TRP A 73 -0.72 1.64 5.25
CA TRP A 73 -0.91 0.20 5.37
C TRP A 73 0.34 -0.56 4.90
N PHE A 74 0.49 -1.79 5.37
CA PHE A 74 1.51 -2.73 4.90
C PHE A 74 1.01 -3.50 3.67
N ASN A 75 1.89 -3.63 2.68
CA ASN A 75 1.67 -4.41 1.46
C ASN A 75 2.24 -5.83 1.57
N ALA A 76 3.08 -6.06 2.57
CA ALA A 76 3.69 -7.35 2.86
C ALA A 76 3.40 -7.76 4.31
N ASP A 77 3.37 -9.07 4.56
CA ASP A 77 3.39 -9.63 5.90
C ASP A 77 4.81 -9.63 6.49
N ALA A 78 4.96 -10.18 7.69
CA ALA A 78 6.25 -10.26 8.37
C ALA A 78 7.30 -11.05 7.56
N THR A 79 6.90 -11.93 6.65
CA THR A 79 7.78 -12.76 5.83
C THR A 79 8.13 -12.17 4.46
N ASP A 80 7.77 -10.90 4.21
CA ASP A 80 7.90 -10.20 2.92
C ASP A 80 7.00 -10.78 1.80
N GLU A 81 6.03 -11.62 2.18
CA GLU A 81 5.01 -12.13 1.27
C GLU A 81 3.86 -11.14 1.16
N ARG A 82 3.17 -11.14 0.02
CA ARG A 82 2.09 -10.18 -0.26
C ARG A 82 0.97 -10.28 0.77
N GLU A 83 0.68 -9.17 1.44
CA GLU A 83 -0.45 -9.04 2.36
C GLU A 83 -1.78 -9.05 1.59
N ARG A 84 -2.60 -10.08 1.79
CA ARG A 84 -3.85 -10.26 1.05
C ARG A 84 -4.88 -9.15 1.34
N SER A 85 -4.93 -8.66 2.57
CA SER A 85 -5.87 -7.61 2.97
C SER A 85 -5.51 -6.23 2.39
N SER A 86 -4.29 -6.07 1.85
CA SER A 86 -3.81 -4.83 1.21
C SER A 86 -4.34 -4.60 -0.22
N LEU A 87 -5.17 -5.49 -0.76
CA LEU A 87 -5.85 -5.25 -2.04
C LEU A 87 -6.66 -3.97 -1.92
N HIS A 88 -6.34 -2.96 -2.73
CA HIS A 88 -6.96 -1.65 -2.61
C HIS A 88 -7.16 -0.97 -3.95
N GLY A 89 -8.11 -0.04 -4.00
CA GLY A 89 -8.41 0.74 -5.21
C GLY A 89 -8.95 2.12 -4.89
N ALA A 90 -9.13 2.93 -5.93
CA ALA A 90 -9.76 4.24 -5.82
C ALA A 90 -11.10 4.25 -6.54
N CYS A 91 -12.17 4.52 -5.79
CA CYS A 91 -13.52 4.64 -6.33
C CYS A 91 -13.61 5.72 -7.42
N PRO A 92 -14.47 5.54 -8.43
CA PRO A 92 -14.75 6.57 -9.42
C PRO A 92 -15.16 7.89 -8.79
N ILE A 93 -14.64 8.99 -9.35
CA ILE A 93 -15.06 10.35 -8.98
C ILE A 93 -16.29 10.72 -9.80
N THR A 94 -17.35 11.19 -9.14
CA THR A 94 -18.58 11.63 -9.80
C THR A 94 -18.75 13.15 -9.79
N ALA A 95 -18.06 13.87 -8.89
CA ALA A 95 -17.98 15.33 -8.88
C ALA A 95 -16.66 15.82 -8.25
N GLY A 96 -16.13 16.94 -8.74
CA GLY A 96 -14.84 17.51 -8.32
C GLY A 96 -13.65 16.68 -8.82
N ARG A 97 -12.51 16.79 -8.13
CA ARG A 97 -11.25 16.07 -8.43
C ARG A 97 -10.55 15.60 -7.16
N LYS A 98 -9.69 14.57 -7.27
CA LYS A 98 -8.86 14.06 -6.17
C LYS A 98 -7.39 14.21 -6.51
N VAL A 99 -6.61 14.77 -5.60
CA VAL A 99 -5.16 14.80 -5.68
C VAL A 99 -4.60 14.05 -4.47
N ALA A 100 -3.75 13.07 -4.74
CA ALA A 100 -3.08 12.31 -3.70
C ALA A 100 -1.62 12.08 -4.11
N ALA A 101 -0.74 12.01 -3.11
CA ALA A 101 0.65 11.62 -3.25
C ALA A 101 0.84 10.24 -2.62
N THR A 102 1.44 9.32 -3.36
CA THR A 102 1.75 7.96 -2.89
C THR A 102 3.25 7.86 -2.65
N ILE A 103 3.62 7.42 -1.46
CA ILE A 103 5.00 7.06 -1.10
C ILE A 103 5.02 5.55 -0.87
N TRP A 104 5.79 4.85 -1.68
CA TRP A 104 6.05 3.42 -1.48
C TRP A 104 7.31 3.24 -0.64
N VAL A 105 7.14 2.65 0.55
CA VAL A 105 8.24 2.26 1.43
C VAL A 105 8.78 0.93 0.94
N ARG A 106 10.10 0.85 0.72
CA ARG A 106 10.77 -0.35 0.23
C ARG A 106 11.49 -1.11 1.34
N THR A 107 11.69 -2.41 1.14
CA THR A 107 12.26 -3.37 2.10
C THR A 107 13.61 -2.94 2.70
N ILE A 108 14.55 -2.51 1.87
CA ILE A 108 15.94 -2.25 2.30
C ILE A 108 16.05 -0.86 2.93
N GLY A 109 16.85 -0.73 4.00
CA GLY A 109 17.03 0.52 4.76
C GLY A 109 15.94 0.77 5.81
N GLN A 110 15.27 -0.29 6.26
CA GLN A 110 14.20 -0.27 7.26
C GLN A 110 14.61 -1.03 8.53
N GLU A 111 15.82 -0.79 9.03
CA GLU A 111 16.40 -1.51 10.16
C GLU A 111 15.54 -1.41 11.43
N LEU A 112 14.77 -0.33 11.57
CA LEU A 112 13.83 -0.10 12.66
C LEU A 112 12.60 -1.02 12.62
N LEU A 113 12.33 -1.64 11.47
CA LEU A 113 11.20 -2.54 11.24
C LEU A 113 11.57 -4.02 11.39
N LEU A 114 12.87 -4.32 11.49
CA LEU A 114 13.39 -5.67 11.66
C LEU A 114 13.45 -6.07 13.14
N PRO A 115 13.28 -7.37 13.44
CA PRO A 115 13.46 -7.88 14.79
C PRO A 115 14.91 -7.66 15.22
N CYS A 116 15.10 -7.41 16.51
CA CYS A 116 16.42 -7.52 17.11
C CYS A 116 16.97 -8.90 16.72
N PRO A 117 18.23 -9.02 16.24
CA PRO A 117 18.74 -10.28 15.69
C PRO A 117 18.84 -11.36 16.78
N THR A 118 17.75 -12.08 16.97
CA THR A 118 17.63 -13.24 17.86
C THR A 118 17.37 -14.48 17.00
N GLY A 119 18.37 -14.83 16.18
CA GLY A 119 18.38 -16.09 15.42
C GLY A 119 17.52 -16.13 14.16
N ASP A 120 18.17 -16.48 13.05
CA ASP A 120 17.75 -17.03 11.74
C ASP A 120 16.44 -16.66 11.02
N SER A 121 15.49 -15.89 11.56
CA SER A 121 14.28 -15.47 10.82
C SER A 121 14.26 -13.97 10.51
N ARG A 122 14.31 -13.64 9.21
CA ARG A 122 13.99 -12.29 8.69
C ARG A 122 12.47 -12.08 8.71
N SER A 123 11.91 -11.86 9.89
CA SER A 123 10.47 -11.61 10.07
C SER A 123 10.23 -10.22 10.64
N TYR A 124 9.64 -9.27 9.91
CA TYR A 124 9.41 -7.91 10.43
C TYR A 124 8.61 -7.88 11.75
N LEU A 125 8.85 -6.86 12.58
CA LEU A 125 8.28 -6.74 13.94
C LEU A 125 6.82 -6.30 14.02
N PHE A 126 6.19 -5.93 12.91
CA PHE A 126 4.79 -5.50 12.95
C PHE A 126 3.86 -6.72 13.01
N GLU A 127 3.31 -7.01 14.19
CA GLU A 127 2.10 -7.81 14.31
C GLU A 127 0.93 -7.04 13.70
N GLN A 128 0.31 -7.58 12.67
CA GLN A 128 -0.93 -7.03 12.11
C GLN A 128 -2.10 -7.37 13.06
N THR A 129 -2.16 -6.73 14.22
CA THR A 129 -3.35 -6.79 15.07
C THR A 129 -4.42 -5.90 14.44
N PHE A 130 -5.32 -6.50 13.65
CA PHE A 130 -6.51 -5.81 13.18
C PHE A 130 -7.42 -5.54 14.40
N LEU A 131 -7.65 -4.25 14.72
CA LEU A 131 -8.70 -3.82 15.65
C LEU A 131 -10.09 -4.03 15.03
#